data_AF-A0A9P0XDX0-F1
#
_entry.id   AF-A0A9P0XDX0-F1
#
_cell.length_a   1.000
_cell.length_b   1.000
_cell.length_c   1.000
_cell.angle_alpha   90.00
_cell.angle_beta   90.00
_cell.angle_gamma   90.00
#
_symmetry.space_group_name_H-M   'P 1'
#
loop_
_entity.id
_entity.type
_entity.pdbx_description
1 polymer ?
#
loop_
_entity_poly.entity_id
_entity_poly.type
_entity_poly.pdbx_seq_one_letter_code
_entity_poly.pdbx_strand_id
1 'polypeptide(L)'
;MRSGWLVLFLVSIIECDRHEKRFLYFAYGSNLLKSRLQINAPSAVFITPARLPGYRLDFDNYNPKWRGAPATIAADPKGEVWGALWALNYSEMASLDK
;
A
#
# COMPACT_ATOMS: atom_id res chain seq x y z
N MET A 1 14.68 18.53 9.92
CA MET A 1 15.06 17.22 9.35
C MET A 1 13.78 16.42 9.15
N ARG A 2 13.22 16.46 7.94
CA ARG A 2 11.97 15.76 7.60
C ARG A 2 12.37 14.46 6.90
N SER A 3 12.37 13.37 7.65
CA SER A 3 12.53 12.04 7.10
C SER A 3 11.27 11.68 6.33
N GLY A 4 11.32 11.84 5.01
CA GLY A 4 10.66 10.89 4.12
C GLY A 4 11.24 9.49 4.34
N TRP A 5 10.80 8.51 3.56
CA TRP A 5 11.20 7.09 3.61
C TRP A 5 10.36 6.23 4.55
N LEU A 6 9.28 5.65 4.00
CA LEU A 6 9.03 4.21 4.01
C LEU A 6 7.82 3.86 3.12
N VAL A 7 7.96 4.10 1.81
CA VAL A 7 7.14 3.45 0.77
C VAL A 7 8.08 2.73 -0.18
N LEU A 8 8.74 1.66 0.29
CA LEU A 8 9.50 0.76 -0.57
C LEU A 8 9.52 -0.63 0.07
N PHE A 9 8.56 -1.48 -0.28
CA PHE A 9 8.75 -2.93 -0.18
C PHE A 9 8.21 -3.62 -1.44
N LEU A 10 9.15 -4.23 -2.17
CA LEU A 10 9.05 -5.06 -3.37
C LEU A 10 8.33 -4.49 -4.61
N VAL A 11 9.11 -3.83 -5.47
CA VAL A 11 8.78 -3.69 -6.90
C VAL A 11 9.19 -5.00 -7.60
N SER A 12 8.26 -5.93 -7.78
CA SER A 12 8.39 -6.96 -8.81
C SER A 12 7.64 -6.47 -10.05
N ILE A 13 8.35 -6.37 -11.18
CA ILE A 13 7.75 -6.04 -12.48
C ILE A 13 7.01 -7.29 -12.97
N ILE A 14 5.70 -7.18 -13.16
CA ILE A 14 4.93 -8.17 -13.93
C ILE A 14 4.78 -7.58 -15.33
N GLU A 15 5.57 -8.06 -16.28
CA GLU A 15 5.38 -7.78 -17.71
C GLU A 15 4.27 -8.70 -18.23
N CYS A 16 3.06 -8.17 -18.34
CA CYS A 16 1.96 -8.81 -19.07
C CYS A 16 1.73 -8.03 -20.37
N ASP A 17 1.60 -8.77 -21.46
CA ASP A 17 1.71 -8.42 -22.90
C ASP A 17 0.75 -7.33 -23.46
N ARG A 18 0.57 -6.20 -22.76
CA ARG A 18 -0.06 -4.98 -23.30
C ARG A 18 0.53 -3.74 -22.61
N HIS A 19 1.64 -3.22 -23.13
CA HIS A 19 2.19 -1.84 -23.05
C HIS A 19 1.95 -0.94 -21.81
N GLU A 20 1.56 -1.47 -20.66
CA GLU A 20 1.31 -0.73 -19.45
C GLU A 20 2.11 -1.35 -18.32
N LYS A 21 3.20 -0.67 -17.95
CA LYS A 21 4.05 -1.07 -16.84
C LYS A 21 3.19 -1.09 -15.57
N ARG A 22 3.25 -2.19 -14.81
CA ARG A 22 2.53 -2.36 -13.54
C ARG A 22 3.47 -2.66 -12.37
N PHE A 23 3.11 -2.20 -11.17
CA PHE A 23 3.81 -2.50 -9.94
C PHE A 23 2.88 -3.15 -8.90
N LEU A 24 3.50 -3.85 -7.94
CA LEU A 24 2.79 -4.46 -6.82
C LEU A 24 2.70 -3.48 -5.66
N TYR A 25 1.51 -3.39 -5.06
CA TYR A 25 1.21 -2.52 -3.94
C TYR A 25 0.59 -3.34 -2.79
N PHE A 26 1.25 -3.37 -1.64
CA PHE A 26 0.75 -4.03 -0.43
C PHE A 26 -0.06 -3.05 0.42
N ALA A 27 -1.37 -3.27 0.48
CA ALA A 27 -2.29 -2.47 1.31
C ALA A 27 -2.50 -3.14 2.67
N TYR A 28 -2.42 -2.35 3.74
CA TYR A 28 -2.61 -2.80 5.13
C TYR A 28 -3.55 -1.88 5.95
N GLY A 29 -4.15 -0.88 5.30
CA GLY A 29 -5.02 0.12 5.92
C GLY A 29 -6.31 0.35 5.11
N SER A 30 -6.75 1.60 4.96
CA SER A 30 -8.00 1.93 4.25
C SER A 30 -8.04 1.47 2.79
N ASN A 31 -6.86 1.32 2.15
CA ASN A 31 -6.73 0.77 0.79
C ASN A 31 -6.94 -0.76 0.70
N LEU A 32 -7.24 -1.44 1.81
CA LEU A 32 -7.79 -2.81 1.78
C LEU A 32 -9.16 -2.83 1.08
N LEU A 33 -9.91 -1.72 1.15
CA LEU A 33 -11.18 -1.58 0.47
C LEU A 33 -10.96 -1.16 -0.99
N LYS A 34 -11.36 -2.02 -1.94
CA LYS A 34 -11.22 -1.78 -3.39
C LYS A 34 -11.76 -0.41 -3.82
N SER A 35 -12.98 -0.07 -3.41
CA SER A 35 -13.62 1.19 -3.80
C SER A 35 -12.86 2.41 -3.28
N ARG A 36 -12.16 2.31 -2.16
CA ARG A 36 -11.30 3.38 -1.64
C ARG A 36 -10.05 3.53 -2.48
N LEU A 37 -9.35 2.43 -2.76
CA LEU A 37 -8.12 2.43 -3.54
C LEU A 37 -8.37 2.96 -4.97
N GLN A 38 -9.47 2.56 -5.59
CA GLN A 38 -9.82 2.94 -6.96
C GLN A 38 -10.19 4.41 -7.16
N ILE A 39 -10.39 5.19 -6.08
CA ILE A 39 -10.51 6.65 -6.19
C ILE A 39 -9.22 7.26 -6.75
N ASN A 40 -8.07 6.75 -6.32
CA ASN A 40 -6.75 7.26 -6.70
C ASN A 40 -6.02 6.36 -7.72
N ALA A 41 -6.36 5.07 -7.79
CA ALA A 41 -5.79 4.11 -8.72
C ALA A 41 -6.90 3.26 -9.41
N PRO A 42 -7.65 3.82 -10.37
CA PRO A 42 -8.74 3.11 -11.06
C PRO A 42 -8.33 1.76 -11.67
N SER A 43 -7.08 1.63 -12.11
CA SER A 43 -6.56 0.39 -12.72
C SER A 43 -6.33 -0.76 -11.73
N ALA A 44 -6.51 -0.54 -10.42
CA ALA A 44 -6.20 -1.50 -9.37
C ALA A 44 -6.86 -2.88 -9.60
N VAL A 45 -6.01 -3.89 -9.73
CA VAL A 45 -6.41 -5.30 -9.81
C VAL A 45 -5.98 -6.01 -8.53
N PHE A 46 -6.94 -6.64 -7.85
CA PHE A 46 -6.64 -7.49 -6.69
C PHE A 46 -5.87 -8.74 -7.15
N ILE A 47 -4.78 -9.06 -6.45
CA ILE A 47 -3.97 -10.25 -6.74
C ILE A 47 -4.26 -11.34 -5.72
N THR A 48 -3.98 -11.08 -4.44
CA THR A 48 -4.07 -12.08 -3.38
C THR A 48 -4.03 -11.43 -1.99
N PRO A 49 -4.57 -12.07 -0.94
CA PRO A 49 -4.14 -11.76 0.42
C PRO A 49 -2.65 -12.05 0.57
N ALA A 50 -1.95 -11.21 1.33
CA ALA A 50 -0.51 -11.30 1.53
C ALA A 50 -0.14 -11.06 2.99
N ARG A 51 1.00 -11.61 3.40
CA ARG A 51 1.53 -11.53 4.76
C ARG A 51 2.91 -10.88 4.74
N LEU A 52 3.11 -9.89 5.58
CA LEU A 52 4.38 -9.18 5.76
C LEU A 52 4.96 -9.51 7.15
N PRO A 53 5.93 -10.44 7.25
CA PRO A 53 6.58 -10.79 8.51
C PRO A 53 7.57 -9.72 8.96
N GLY A 54 7.81 -9.62 10.28
CA GLY A 54 8.76 -8.66 10.85
C GLY A 54 8.16 -7.29 11.16
N TYR A 55 6.84 -7.17 11.11
CA TYR A 55 6.10 -5.93 11.34
C TYR A 55 4.85 -6.17 12.18
N ARG A 56 4.36 -5.14 12.86
CA ARG A 56 3.03 -5.10 13.48
C ARG A 56 2.22 -3.92 12.94
N LEU A 57 0.90 -4.07 12.93
CA LEU A 57 -0.01 -2.97 12.63
C LEU A 57 -0.01 -2.01 13.83
N ASP A 58 0.03 -0.71 13.53
CA ASP A 58 -0.03 0.35 14.52
C ASP A 58 -0.89 1.52 14.00
N PHE A 59 -1.22 2.46 14.87
CA PHE A 59 -1.96 3.67 14.51
C PHE A 59 -1.25 4.86 15.14
N ASP A 60 -0.63 5.69 14.31
CA ASP A 60 0.23 6.76 14.78
C ASP A 60 -0.22 8.15 14.31
N ASN A 61 -0.07 9.13 15.20
CA ASN A 61 -0.39 10.55 15.06
C ASN A 61 -1.83 10.90 14.65
N TYR A 62 -2.44 11.84 15.35
CA TYR A 62 -3.75 12.35 14.95
C TYR A 62 -3.67 13.04 13.58
N ASN A 63 -4.49 12.58 12.63
CA ASN A 63 -4.63 13.19 11.32
C ASN A 63 -6.00 13.91 11.21
N PRO A 64 -6.04 15.24 10.99
CA PRO A 64 -7.30 15.98 10.87
C PRO A 64 -8.21 15.53 9.72
N LYS A 65 -7.65 15.05 8.59
CA LYS A 65 -8.40 14.51 7.44
C LYS A 65 -9.17 13.26 7.83
N TRP A 66 -8.57 12.42 8.68
CA TRP A 66 -9.16 11.18 9.17
C TRP A 66 -9.88 11.33 10.51
N ARG A 67 -9.70 12.47 11.19
CA ARG A 67 -10.16 12.73 12.57
C ARG A 67 -9.73 11.62 13.54
N GLY A 68 -8.55 11.06 13.32
CA GLY A 68 -8.02 9.92 14.06
C GLY A 68 -6.62 9.56 13.56
N ALA A 69 -6.02 8.54 14.18
CA ALA A 69 -4.71 8.04 13.78
C ALA A 69 -4.84 7.07 12.59
N PRO A 70 -4.26 7.36 11.41
CA PRO A 70 -4.27 6.44 10.29
C PRO A 70 -3.40 5.22 10.59
N ALA A 71 -3.70 4.10 9.92
CA ALA A 71 -2.91 2.88 10.03
C ALA A 71 -1.47 3.10 9.53
N THR A 72 -0.52 2.56 10.27
CA THR A 72 0.90 2.46 9.91
C THR A 72 1.41 1.06 10.25
N ILE A 73 2.63 0.74 9.85
CA ILE A 73 3.32 -0.49 10.27
C ILE A 73 4.60 -0.13 11.00
N ALA A 74 4.85 -0.80 12.12
CA ALA A 74 6.06 -0.63 12.91
C ALA A 74 6.89 -1.92 12.88
N ALA A 75 8.21 -1.79 12.90
CA ALA A 75 9.10 -2.95 12.95
C ALA A 75 8.83 -3.77 14.23
N ASP A 76 8.67 -5.07 14.05
CA ASP A 76 8.49 -6.06 15.11
C ASP A 76 8.99 -7.43 14.63
N PRO A 77 10.19 -7.86 15.02
CA PRO A 77 10.77 -9.12 14.55
C PRO A 77 9.90 -10.38 14.77
N LYS A 78 8.95 -10.33 15.70
CA LYS A 78 8.03 -11.45 16.00
C LYS A 78 6.62 -11.22 15.44
N GLY A 79 6.35 -10.02 14.92
CA GLY A 79 5.05 -9.63 14.38
C GLY A 79 4.86 -10.05 12.93
N GLU A 80 3.60 -10.01 12.52
CA GLU A 80 3.22 -10.03 11.12
C GLU A 80 2.03 -9.11 10.85
N VAL A 81 1.99 -8.57 9.63
CA VAL A 81 0.85 -7.79 9.13
C VAL A 81 0.22 -8.51 7.96
N TRP A 82 -1.08 -8.75 8.05
CA TRP A 82 -1.88 -9.23 6.94
C TRP A 82 -2.41 -8.07 6.11
N GLY A 83 -2.43 -8.24 4.80
CA GLY A 83 -2.87 -7.22 3.87
C GLY A 83 -3.33 -7.80 2.53
N ALA A 84 -3.55 -6.91 1.57
CA ALA A 84 -3.91 -7.26 0.20
C ALA A 84 -2.83 -6.79 -0.76
N LEU A 85 -2.45 -7.66 -1.69
CA LEU A 85 -1.54 -7.33 -2.79
C LEU A 85 -2.36 -6.91 -4.02
N TRP A 86 -2.04 -5.75 -4.57
CA TRP A 86 -2.68 -5.17 -5.74
C TRP A 86 -1.67 -4.97 -6.86
N ALA A 87 -2.09 -5.11 -8.11
CA ALA A 87 -1.33 -4.64 -9.27
C ALA A 87 -1.92 -3.30 -9.74
N LEU A 88 -1.08 -2.29 -9.87
CA LEU A 88 -1.45 -0.93 -10.27
C LEU A 88 -0.62 -0.49 -11.49
N ASN A 89 -1.18 0.35 -12.35
CA ASN A 89 -0.44 0.97 -13.44
C ASN A 89 0.55 2.01 -12.88
N TYR A 90 1.78 2.03 -13.39
CA TYR A 90 2.81 3.00 -13.00
C TYR A 90 2.36 4.46 -13.16
N SER A 91 1.50 4.78 -14.12
CA SER A 91 0.96 6.13 -14.32
C SER A 91 0.18 6.65 -13.10
N GLU A 92 -0.34 5.75 -12.26
CA GLU A 92 -1.14 6.07 -11.08
C GLU A 92 -0.30 6.15 -9.79
N MET A 93 1.00 5.83 -9.85
CA MET A 93 1.88 5.79 -8.67
C MET A 93 1.88 7.12 -7.91
N ALA A 94 1.99 8.24 -8.63
CA ALA A 94 2.00 9.59 -8.02
C ALA A 94 0.64 10.02 -7.43
N SER A 95 -0.45 9.31 -7.76
CA SER A 95 -1.79 9.61 -7.25
C SER A 95 -2.07 8.96 -5.89
N LEU A 96 -1.27 7.97 -5.48
CA LEU A 96 -1.44 7.28 -4.20
C LEU A 96 -1.06 8.14 -2.99
N ASP A 97 -0.15 9.10 -3.17
CA ASP A 97 0.39 9.96 -2.10
C ASP A 97 -0.46 11.22 -1.79
N LYS A 98 -1.71 11.29 -2.27
CA LYS A 98 -2.62 12.46 -2.13
C LYS A 98 -3.76 12.22 -1.11
#